data_AF-A0A7C4PSG0-F1
#
_entry.id   AF-A0A7C4PSG0-F1
#
_cell.length_a   1.000
_cell.length_b   1.000
_cell.length_c   1.000
_cell.angle_alpha   90.00
_cell.angle_beta   90.00
_cell.angle_gamma   90.00
#
_symmetry.space_group_name_H-M   'P 1'
#
loop_
_entity.id
_entity.type
_entity.pdbx_description
1 polymer ?
#
loop_
_entity_poly.entity_id
_entity_poly.type
_entity_poly.pdbx_seq_one_letter_code
_entity_poly.pdbx_strand_id
1 'polypeptide(L)'
;MIRTTIGVVALFLAACSGSGESGDGGQDADGSQVTDNNGGLCGAAHCLGSEICVNSSVCVSKPDVAAQACVEVQENVYQCQEPADLSCHNLSPCTTDPDCPQDASGKTLSCRSGFCAVPPPAAAPASVTYKGCVDAFGINQNTVGTRLAVYTGSQDPSKSSPLDVEVVEDRDHCSSYGSFSIANVPTNTPLVVKSYDPNGGFVTTYKYNVVLWADLATDEGGGNFVFDARTQVQDPRTGSEIELLPWRGYAISQATYNVILLTLGISRLPTGHGAVAGTVRDCKYRPIRGARCGFVQAPDQIAYFNNAENPRPDKAQKFTNNNGLYAGIDLPAGKHRISCVAQDAQGNPVPLGEIPFTIFGDGITIVNLDWVSGLP
;
A
#
# COMPACT_ATOMS: atom_id res chain seq x y z
N MET A 1 -26.37 -18.67 -5.51
CA MET A 1 -27.53 -17.95 -4.95
C MET A 1 -26.95 -16.87 -4.04
N ILE A 2 -26.54 -15.75 -4.64
CA ILE A 2 -25.80 -14.67 -3.96
C ILE A 2 -26.82 -13.66 -3.46
N ARG A 3 -26.93 -13.49 -2.14
CA ARG A 3 -27.78 -12.49 -1.51
C ARG A 3 -27.01 -11.17 -1.44
N THR A 4 -27.22 -10.30 -2.42
CA THR A 4 -26.79 -8.90 -2.37
C THR A 4 -27.73 -8.17 -1.40
N THR A 5 -27.27 -7.91 -0.18
CA THR A 5 -28.02 -7.11 0.80
C THR A 5 -27.60 -5.65 0.61
N ILE A 6 -28.40 -4.88 -0.14
CA ILE A 6 -28.19 -3.44 -0.33
C ILE A 6 -28.75 -2.72 0.90
N GLY A 7 -27.86 -2.39 1.84
CA GLY A 7 -28.16 -1.52 2.98
C GLY A 7 -27.77 -0.07 2.65
N VAL A 8 -28.70 0.72 2.13
CA VAL A 8 -28.55 2.18 2.04
C VAL A 8 -28.81 2.76 3.43
N VAL A 9 -27.76 3.12 4.16
CA VAL A 9 -27.86 3.85 5.44
C VAL A 9 -27.61 5.33 5.19
N ALA A 10 -28.66 6.13 5.31
CA ALA A 10 -28.60 7.59 5.34
C ALA A 10 -27.92 8.06 6.63
N LEU A 11 -26.82 8.82 6.52
CA LEU A 11 -26.10 9.38 7.65
C LEU A 11 -26.65 10.78 8.00
N PHE A 12 -27.18 10.94 9.21
CA PHE A 12 -27.45 12.24 9.82
C PHE A 12 -26.15 12.86 10.33
N LEU A 13 -25.81 14.06 9.85
CA LEU A 13 -24.71 14.89 10.35
C LEU A 13 -25.13 15.59 11.64
N ALA A 14 -24.64 15.13 12.79
CA ALA A 14 -24.65 15.89 14.03
C ALA A 14 -23.33 16.66 14.14
N ALA A 15 -23.41 17.99 14.07
CA ALA A 15 -22.27 18.88 14.25
C ALA A 15 -21.95 19.04 15.74
N CYS A 16 -20.79 18.53 16.17
CA CYS A 16 -20.16 18.93 17.44
C CYS A 16 -18.97 19.82 17.11
N SER A 17 -19.11 21.11 17.41
CA SER A 17 -18.03 22.11 17.37
C SER A 17 -17.11 21.90 18.57
N GLY A 18 -15.94 21.31 18.33
CA GLY A 18 -14.82 21.30 19.28
C GLY A 18 -13.68 22.13 18.73
N SER A 19 -13.43 23.29 19.33
CA SER A 19 -12.22 24.09 19.11
C SER A 19 -11.04 23.38 19.77
N GLY A 20 -10.18 22.75 18.96
CA GLY A 20 -8.92 22.15 19.39
C GLY A 20 -7.74 22.98 18.89
N GLU A 21 -6.91 23.41 19.84
CA GLU A 21 -5.75 24.30 19.69
C GLU A 21 -4.71 23.74 18.71
N SER A 22 -4.20 24.61 17.84
CA SER A 22 -3.03 24.38 17.00
C SER A 22 -1.80 24.28 17.92
N GLY A 23 -1.19 23.11 17.98
CA GLY A 23 0.11 22.92 18.64
C GLY A 23 1.21 23.57 17.81
N ASP A 24 1.77 24.66 18.32
CA ASP A 24 2.99 25.29 17.81
C ASP A 24 4.16 24.30 17.83
N GLY A 25 4.93 24.28 16.74
CA GLY A 25 6.20 23.56 16.67
C GLY A 25 7.16 24.09 17.75
N GLY A 26 7.54 23.21 18.68
CA GLY A 26 8.53 23.52 19.70
C GLY A 26 9.88 23.86 19.06
N GLN A 27 10.39 25.04 19.36
CA GLN A 27 11.80 25.38 19.16
C GLN A 27 12.63 24.66 20.23
N ASP A 28 13.71 24.01 19.82
CA ASP A 28 14.72 23.52 20.76
C ASP A 28 15.44 24.69 21.43
N ALA A 29 15.96 24.44 22.64
CA ALA A 29 16.53 25.43 23.55
C ALA A 29 17.78 26.18 23.02
N ASP A 30 18.29 25.84 21.83
CA ASP A 30 19.45 26.45 21.22
C ASP A 30 19.13 27.49 20.13
N GLY A 31 17.84 27.69 19.80
CA GLY A 31 17.43 28.68 18.80
C GLY A 31 17.86 28.34 17.37
N SER A 32 18.29 27.10 17.10
CA SER A 32 18.50 26.66 15.73
C SER A 32 17.14 26.39 15.08
N GLN A 33 16.84 27.11 14.00
CA GLN A 33 15.77 26.69 13.10
C GLN A 33 16.25 25.39 12.45
N VAL A 34 15.48 24.31 12.61
CA VAL A 34 15.61 23.11 11.77
C VAL A 34 15.24 23.53 10.35
N THR A 35 16.21 24.09 9.63
CA THR A 35 16.08 24.48 8.23
C THR A 35 15.97 23.20 7.42
N ASP A 36 14.80 23.00 6.86
CA ASP A 36 14.48 22.21 5.69
C ASP A 36 14.98 20.75 5.71
N ASN A 37 14.06 19.83 5.98
CA ASN A 37 14.17 18.39 5.73
C ASN A 37 14.29 18.09 4.21
N ASN A 38 15.28 18.68 3.54
CA ASN A 38 15.67 18.41 2.17
C ASN A 38 16.46 17.08 2.13
N GLY A 39 15.75 15.98 2.46
CA GLY A 39 16.03 14.65 1.92
C GLY A 39 17.26 13.90 2.43
N GLY A 40 17.78 14.16 3.63
CA GLY A 40 19.02 13.51 4.07
C GLY A 40 19.08 13.16 5.54
N LEU A 41 19.03 11.86 5.82
CA LEU A 41 19.49 11.17 7.02
C LEU A 41 18.61 11.27 8.27
N CYS A 42 18.00 10.14 8.66
CA CYS A 42 17.54 9.96 10.04
C CYS A 42 18.70 9.45 10.92
N GLY A 43 18.62 9.69 12.22
CA GLY A 43 19.61 9.26 13.22
C GLY A 43 19.22 9.71 14.61
N ALA A 44 19.98 9.34 15.64
CA ALA A 44 19.67 9.73 17.02
C ALA A 44 19.65 11.26 17.25
N ALA A 45 20.28 12.02 16.37
CA ALA A 45 20.25 13.48 16.39
C ALA A 45 19.02 14.10 15.71
N HIS A 46 18.25 13.32 14.94
CA HIS A 46 17.14 13.82 14.11
C HIS A 46 15.79 13.20 14.47
N CYS A 47 15.77 11.95 14.94
CA CYS A 47 14.54 11.34 15.43
C CYS A 47 14.36 11.63 16.92
N LEU A 48 13.12 11.78 17.34
CA LEU A 48 12.78 11.89 18.75
C LEU A 48 13.16 10.60 19.49
N GLY A 49 13.40 10.67 20.80
CA GLY A 49 13.69 9.46 21.60
C GLY A 49 12.57 8.40 21.56
N SER A 50 11.35 8.82 21.24
CA SER A 50 10.17 7.98 21.00
C SER A 50 10.11 7.36 19.61
N GLU A 51 11.11 7.58 18.75
CA GLU A 51 11.15 7.15 17.36
C GLU A 51 12.33 6.22 17.09
N ILE A 52 12.26 5.53 15.96
CA ILE A 52 13.30 4.68 15.40
C ILE A 52 13.63 5.22 14.03
N CYS A 53 14.92 5.37 13.78
CA CYS A 53 15.43 5.66 12.45
C CYS A 53 15.49 4.36 11.63
N VAL A 54 14.64 4.25 10.61
CA VAL A 54 14.65 3.11 9.68
C VAL A 54 15.48 3.46 8.45
N ASN A 55 16.38 2.54 8.07
CA ASN A 55 17.26 2.64 6.89
C ASN A 55 18.07 3.95 6.77
N SER A 56 18.34 4.61 7.90
CA SER A 56 19.00 5.92 7.92
C SER A 56 18.27 7.00 7.14
N SER A 57 16.97 6.85 6.84
CA SER A 57 16.19 7.83 6.05
C SER A 57 14.86 8.26 6.68
N VAL A 58 14.17 7.38 7.42
CA VAL A 58 12.80 7.66 7.92
C VAL A 58 12.73 7.55 9.45
N CYS A 59 12.28 8.60 10.14
CA CYS A 59 11.90 8.51 11.54
C CYS A 59 10.48 7.92 11.65
N VAL A 60 10.33 6.83 12.40
CA VAL A 60 9.06 6.16 12.65
C VAL A 60 8.84 6.07 14.15
N SER A 61 7.67 6.49 14.64
CA SER A 61 7.34 6.33 16.06
C SER A 61 7.42 4.87 16.50
N LYS A 62 7.99 4.62 17.67
CA LYS A 62 8.09 3.28 18.27
C LYS A 62 6.68 2.69 18.46
N PRO A 63 6.40 1.50 17.92
CA PRO A 63 5.19 0.77 18.29
C PRO A 63 5.25 0.42 19.77
N ASP A 64 4.08 0.47 20.42
CA ASP A 64 3.85 0.18 21.84
C ASP A 64 2.89 -0.99 22.04
N VAL A 65 2.49 -1.65 20.95
CA VAL A 65 1.63 -2.83 20.93
C VAL A 65 2.23 -3.87 19.99
N ALA A 66 2.26 -5.14 20.42
CA ALA A 66 2.68 -6.24 19.57
C ALA A 66 1.76 -6.34 18.35
N ALA A 67 2.35 -6.49 17.17
CA ALA A 67 1.65 -6.63 15.92
C ALA A 67 0.84 -7.93 15.89
N GLN A 68 -0.38 -7.84 15.36
CA GLN A 68 -1.27 -8.97 15.19
C GLN A 68 -1.61 -9.13 13.72
N ALA A 69 -1.56 -10.37 13.23
CA ALA A 69 -2.06 -10.70 11.90
C ALA A 69 -3.57 -10.91 11.95
N CYS A 70 -4.26 -10.27 11.01
CA CYS A 70 -5.70 -10.30 10.93
C CYS A 70 -6.15 -10.91 9.60
N VAL A 71 -7.25 -11.64 9.63
CA VAL A 71 -7.83 -12.26 8.43
C VAL A 71 -9.26 -11.81 8.28
N GLU A 72 -9.70 -11.75 7.03
CA GLU A 72 -11.09 -11.48 6.71
C GLU A 72 -11.91 -12.74 6.98
N VAL A 73 -12.82 -12.66 7.96
CA VAL A 73 -13.72 -13.78 8.33
C VAL A 73 -15.08 -13.68 7.66
N GLN A 74 -15.42 -12.48 7.19
CA GLN A 74 -16.60 -12.14 6.41
C GLN A 74 -16.26 -10.89 5.60
N GLU A 75 -16.98 -10.62 4.50
CA GLU A 75 -16.82 -9.43 3.66
C GLU A 75 -16.64 -8.14 4.50
N ASN A 76 -15.44 -7.56 4.41
CA ASN A 76 -14.96 -6.38 5.15
C ASN A 76 -14.90 -6.51 6.69
N VAL A 77 -15.00 -7.72 7.24
CA VAL A 77 -14.89 -8.00 8.68
C VAL A 77 -13.59 -8.75 8.96
N TYR A 78 -12.67 -8.08 9.66
CA TYR A 78 -11.35 -8.60 9.95
C TYR A 78 -11.19 -8.95 11.43
N GLN A 79 -10.71 -10.16 11.70
CA GLN A 79 -10.40 -10.64 13.04
C GLN A 79 -8.91 -10.97 13.16
N CYS A 80 -8.26 -10.44 14.19
CA CYS A 80 -6.88 -10.77 14.49
C CYS A 80 -6.80 -12.11 15.21
N GLN A 81 -6.01 -13.03 14.67
CA GLN A 81 -6.00 -14.43 15.11
C GLN A 81 -4.74 -14.79 15.91
N GLU A 82 -3.60 -14.23 15.52
CA GLU A 82 -2.30 -14.58 16.07
C GLU A 82 -1.30 -13.42 15.95
N PRO A 83 -0.15 -13.47 16.65
CA PRO A 83 0.95 -12.55 16.41
C PRO A 83 1.34 -12.52 14.93
N ALA A 84 1.67 -11.33 14.42
CA ALA A 84 2.10 -11.18 13.04
C ALA A 84 3.44 -11.91 12.79
N ASP A 85 3.55 -12.59 11.65
CA ASP A 85 4.83 -13.15 11.21
C ASP A 85 5.64 -12.05 10.53
N LEU A 86 6.65 -11.54 11.23
CA LEU A 86 7.50 -10.43 10.76
C LEU A 86 8.87 -10.92 10.25
N SER A 87 9.08 -12.23 10.16
CA SER A 87 10.40 -12.83 9.90
C SER A 87 11.00 -12.45 8.54
N CYS A 88 10.16 -12.30 7.52
CA CYS A 88 10.50 -11.87 6.16
C CYS A 88 10.67 -10.36 6.00
N HIS A 89 10.26 -9.55 6.98
CA HIS A 89 10.48 -8.10 6.98
C HIS A 89 11.84 -7.73 7.55
N ASN A 90 12.63 -8.73 7.95
CA ASN A 90 13.97 -8.51 8.44
C ASN A 90 14.85 -7.91 7.33
N LEU A 91 15.04 -6.59 7.40
CA LEU A 91 15.97 -5.80 6.60
C LEU A 91 17.42 -6.10 6.99
N SER A 92 17.75 -7.38 7.22
CA SER A 92 19.13 -7.80 7.44
C SER A 92 19.93 -7.31 6.24
N PRO A 93 20.87 -6.38 6.46
CA PRO A 93 21.69 -5.89 5.39
C PRO A 93 22.52 -7.05 4.87
N CYS A 94 22.66 -7.11 3.55
CA CYS A 94 23.48 -8.12 2.90
C CYS A 94 24.43 -7.45 1.94
N THR A 95 25.57 -8.09 1.72
CA THR A 95 26.51 -7.74 0.68
C THR A 95 26.51 -8.76 -0.45
N THR A 96 26.14 -10.00 -0.13
CA THR A 96 26.12 -11.15 -1.05
C THR A 96 24.97 -12.10 -0.70
N ASP A 97 24.52 -12.91 -1.67
CA ASP A 97 23.45 -13.90 -1.45
C ASP A 97 23.70 -14.85 -0.25
N PRO A 98 24.93 -15.30 0.07
CA PRO A 98 25.22 -16.09 1.27
C PRO A 98 24.96 -15.39 2.62
N ASP A 99 24.88 -14.05 2.66
CA ASP A 99 24.56 -13.32 3.90
C ASP A 99 23.07 -13.47 4.27
N CYS A 100 22.27 -13.97 3.32
CA CYS A 100 20.84 -13.98 3.45
C CYS A 100 20.28 -15.26 4.09
N PRO A 101 19.27 -15.12 4.96
CA PRO A 101 18.66 -16.28 5.59
C PRO A 101 17.89 -17.12 4.57
N GLN A 102 17.56 -18.34 4.97
CA GLN A 102 16.57 -19.14 4.26
C GLN A 102 15.17 -18.69 4.65
N ASP A 103 14.24 -18.69 3.69
CA ASP A 103 12.82 -18.50 3.97
C ASP A 103 12.20 -19.74 4.65
N ALA A 104 10.90 -19.66 4.96
CA ALA A 104 10.18 -20.76 5.61
C ALA A 104 10.16 -22.07 4.79
N SER A 105 10.43 -22.01 3.48
CA SER A 105 10.53 -23.17 2.59
C SER A 105 11.94 -23.78 2.55
N GLY A 106 12.92 -23.14 3.21
CA GLY A 106 14.33 -23.54 3.16
C GLY A 106 15.09 -22.97 1.96
N LYS A 107 14.48 -22.08 1.17
CA LYS A 107 15.12 -21.44 0.02
C LYS A 107 15.93 -20.23 0.48
N THR A 108 17.22 -20.18 0.12
CA THR A 108 18.08 -19.02 0.43
C THR A 108 17.56 -17.78 -0.28
N LEU A 109 17.31 -16.72 0.48
CA LEU A 109 17.01 -15.41 -0.07
C LEU A 109 18.23 -14.87 -0.83
N SER A 110 18.01 -13.98 -1.79
CA SER A 110 19.08 -13.34 -2.55
C SER A 110 19.31 -11.92 -2.08
N CYS A 111 20.56 -11.48 -2.09
CA CYS A 111 20.93 -10.12 -1.74
C CYS A 111 20.66 -9.17 -2.91
N ARG A 112 19.75 -8.23 -2.71
CA ARG A 112 19.24 -7.34 -3.76
C ARG A 112 19.13 -5.93 -3.19
N SER A 113 19.86 -5.00 -3.81
CA SER A 113 19.94 -3.60 -3.35
C SER A 113 20.31 -3.45 -1.86
N GLY A 114 21.16 -4.37 -1.36
CA GLY A 114 21.64 -4.37 0.02
C GLY A 114 20.74 -5.07 1.04
N PHE A 115 19.63 -5.68 0.60
CA PHE A 115 18.70 -6.40 1.48
C PHE A 115 18.40 -7.81 0.96
N CYS A 116 18.14 -8.72 1.89
CA CYS A 116 17.76 -10.08 1.57
C CYS A 116 16.32 -10.17 1.13
N ALA A 117 16.08 -10.79 -0.02
CA ALA A 117 14.74 -10.84 -0.58
C ALA A 117 14.59 -12.02 -1.56
N VAL A 118 13.36 -12.45 -1.84
CA VAL A 118 13.14 -13.67 -2.63
C VAL A 118 13.58 -13.47 -4.08
N PRO A 119 14.45 -14.35 -4.62
CA PRO A 119 14.86 -14.26 -6.01
C PRO A 119 13.68 -14.58 -6.95
N PRO A 120 13.64 -13.94 -8.12
CA PRO A 120 12.63 -14.28 -9.13
C PRO A 120 12.76 -15.75 -9.56
N PRO A 121 11.68 -16.37 -10.05
CA PRO A 121 11.71 -17.74 -10.56
C PRO A 121 12.72 -17.89 -11.69
N ALA A 122 13.49 -18.98 -11.70
CA ALA A 122 14.60 -19.19 -12.65
C ALA A 122 14.13 -19.45 -14.10
N ALA A 123 12.93 -20.00 -14.28
CA ALA A 123 12.31 -20.26 -15.58
C ALA A 123 10.87 -19.76 -15.53
N ALA A 124 10.64 -18.59 -16.11
CA ALA A 124 9.39 -17.86 -16.01
C ALA A 124 9.10 -17.12 -17.32
N PRO A 125 7.84 -16.97 -17.73
CA PRO A 125 7.51 -16.07 -18.83
C PRO A 125 8.07 -14.68 -18.54
N ALA A 126 8.64 -13.99 -19.54
CA ALA A 126 9.13 -12.63 -19.37
C ALA A 126 7.99 -11.61 -19.25
N SER A 127 6.82 -11.96 -19.78
CA SER A 127 5.61 -11.15 -19.75
C SER A 127 4.36 -12.03 -19.73
N VAL A 128 3.26 -11.49 -19.22
CA VAL A 128 1.97 -12.17 -19.09
C VAL A 128 0.84 -11.30 -19.66
N THR A 129 -0.32 -11.92 -19.87
CA THR A 129 -1.58 -11.17 -19.92
C THR A 129 -2.06 -10.95 -18.50
N TYR A 130 -2.20 -9.69 -18.09
CA TYR A 130 -2.66 -9.29 -16.78
C TYR A 130 -4.16 -9.02 -16.81
N LYS A 131 -4.93 -9.87 -16.14
CA LYS A 131 -6.39 -9.78 -16.01
C LYS A 131 -6.75 -9.44 -14.57
N GLY A 132 -7.87 -8.74 -14.35
CA GLY A 132 -8.31 -8.39 -13.01
C GLY A 132 -9.61 -7.61 -12.97
N CYS A 133 -10.01 -7.24 -11.75
CA CYS A 133 -11.10 -6.29 -11.51
C CYS A 133 -10.54 -4.91 -11.12
N VAL A 134 -11.32 -3.87 -11.36
CA VAL A 134 -11.11 -2.54 -10.75
C VAL A 134 -12.14 -2.34 -9.65
N ASP A 135 -11.68 -2.40 -8.41
CA ASP A 135 -12.55 -2.26 -7.23
C ASP A 135 -12.78 -0.77 -6.94
N ALA A 136 -14.04 -0.39 -6.78
CA ALA A 136 -14.43 0.96 -6.39
C ALA A 136 -14.58 1.09 -4.87
N PHE A 137 -13.98 2.15 -4.32
CA PHE A 137 -14.19 2.56 -2.94
C PHE A 137 -15.15 3.75 -2.85
N GLY A 138 -16.23 3.54 -2.10
CA GLY A 138 -17.15 4.59 -1.66
C GLY A 138 -18.41 4.79 -2.52
N ILE A 139 -18.86 6.04 -2.65
CA ILE A 139 -20.11 6.40 -3.34
C ILE A 139 -19.90 6.28 -4.85
N ASN A 140 -20.64 5.37 -5.50
CA ASN A 140 -20.45 4.86 -6.86
C ASN A 140 -19.52 3.66 -6.93
N GLN A 141 -20.10 2.50 -7.26
CA GLN A 141 -19.39 1.23 -7.41
C GLN A 141 -19.17 0.83 -8.87
N ASN A 142 -19.68 1.60 -9.84
CA ASN A 142 -19.51 1.26 -11.25
C ASN A 142 -18.20 1.83 -11.78
N THR A 143 -17.22 0.96 -12.04
CA THR A 143 -15.92 1.33 -12.62
C THR A 143 -15.85 1.18 -14.14
N VAL A 144 -16.95 0.83 -14.80
CA VAL A 144 -17.01 0.74 -16.28
C VAL A 144 -16.73 2.10 -16.91
N GLY A 145 -15.88 2.12 -17.94
CA GLY A 145 -15.46 3.35 -18.63
C GLY A 145 -14.32 4.11 -17.95
N THR A 146 -13.88 3.66 -16.76
CA THR A 146 -12.57 4.03 -16.22
C THR A 146 -11.46 3.39 -17.06
N ARG A 147 -10.22 3.81 -16.85
CA ARG A 147 -9.05 3.33 -17.59
C ARG A 147 -7.97 2.82 -16.63
N LEU A 148 -7.31 1.75 -17.04
CA LEU A 148 -6.19 1.16 -16.32
C LEU A 148 -4.94 1.20 -17.20
N ALA A 149 -3.90 1.86 -16.69
CA ALA A 149 -2.62 1.99 -17.34
C ALA A 149 -1.51 1.34 -16.51
N VAL A 150 -0.62 0.60 -17.17
CA VAL A 150 0.55 -0.03 -16.54
C VAL A 150 1.83 0.62 -17.04
N TYR A 151 2.71 0.90 -16.09
CA TYR A 151 4.04 1.46 -16.31
C TYR A 151 5.09 0.58 -15.61
N THR A 152 6.30 0.49 -16.15
CA THR A 152 7.44 -0.05 -15.42
C THR A 152 7.93 0.95 -14.38
N GLY A 153 8.64 0.51 -13.35
CA GLY A 153 9.17 1.39 -12.29
C GLY A 153 10.11 2.51 -12.78
N SER A 154 10.67 2.41 -13.99
CA SER A 154 11.51 3.44 -14.60
C SER A 154 10.74 4.48 -15.42
N GLN A 155 9.48 4.22 -15.73
CA GLN A 155 8.63 5.13 -16.49
C GLN A 155 7.98 6.17 -15.57
N ASP A 156 7.94 7.42 -16.02
CA ASP A 156 7.17 8.49 -15.38
C ASP A 156 5.73 8.47 -15.92
N PRO A 157 4.71 8.12 -15.10
CA PRO A 157 3.32 8.07 -15.51
C PRO A 157 2.73 9.37 -16.06
N SER A 158 3.40 10.51 -15.83
CA SER A 158 3.00 11.81 -16.35
C SER A 158 3.54 12.12 -17.75
N LYS A 159 4.54 11.36 -18.23
CA LYS A 159 5.27 11.63 -19.49
C LYS A 159 5.36 10.44 -20.44
N SER A 160 5.26 9.22 -19.91
CA SER A 160 5.48 7.99 -20.66
C SER A 160 4.18 7.49 -21.28
N SER A 161 4.28 6.82 -22.43
CA SER A 161 3.15 6.09 -23.01
C SER A 161 2.92 4.79 -22.24
N PRO A 162 1.73 4.59 -21.65
CA PRO A 162 1.40 3.35 -20.94
C PRO A 162 1.02 2.18 -21.85
N LEU A 163 1.02 0.98 -21.27
CA LEU A 163 0.08 -0.07 -21.70
C LEU A 163 -1.28 0.25 -21.05
N ASP A 164 -2.23 0.76 -21.82
CA ASP A 164 -3.50 1.30 -21.31
C ASP A 164 -4.70 0.62 -21.96
N VAL A 165 -5.70 0.32 -21.14
CA VAL A 165 -6.95 -0.33 -21.54
C VAL A 165 -8.14 0.34 -20.87
N GLU A 166 -9.27 0.31 -21.58
CA GLU A 166 -10.56 0.67 -20.99
C GLU A 166 -11.08 -0.48 -20.12
N VAL A 167 -11.67 -0.12 -18.98
CA VAL A 167 -12.30 -1.05 -18.06
C VAL A 167 -13.71 -1.37 -18.58
N VAL A 168 -13.97 -2.65 -18.82
CA VAL A 168 -15.21 -3.16 -19.42
C VAL A 168 -16.11 -3.82 -18.38
N GLU A 169 -17.39 -3.95 -18.69
CA GLU A 169 -18.37 -4.57 -17.78
C GLU A 169 -18.18 -6.09 -17.65
N ASP A 170 -18.11 -6.59 -16.41
CA ASP A 170 -18.05 -7.99 -16.01
C ASP A 170 -18.74 -8.16 -14.63
N ARG A 171 -20.06 -8.24 -14.64
CA ARG A 171 -20.87 -8.38 -13.41
C ARG A 171 -20.78 -9.75 -12.76
N ASP A 172 -20.37 -10.75 -13.54
CA ASP A 172 -20.35 -12.14 -13.08
C ASP A 172 -19.12 -12.42 -12.22
N HIS A 173 -18.02 -11.68 -12.43
CA HIS A 173 -16.76 -11.91 -11.73
C HIS A 173 -16.26 -10.71 -10.91
N CYS A 174 -16.72 -9.49 -11.18
CA CYS A 174 -16.26 -8.28 -10.48
C CYS A 174 -17.38 -7.59 -9.71
N SER A 175 -17.19 -7.40 -8.40
CA SER A 175 -18.17 -6.77 -7.50
C SER A 175 -18.49 -5.31 -7.88
N SER A 176 -17.51 -4.60 -8.43
CA SER A 176 -17.62 -3.22 -8.94
C SER A 176 -17.88 -3.15 -10.46
N TYR A 177 -18.27 -4.27 -11.07
CA TYR A 177 -18.57 -4.46 -12.49
C TYR A 177 -17.44 -4.21 -13.48
N GLY A 178 -16.34 -3.55 -13.11
CA GLY A 178 -15.24 -3.31 -14.04
C GLY A 178 -14.18 -4.41 -14.05
N SER A 179 -13.90 -4.96 -15.22
CA SER A 179 -12.74 -5.84 -15.48
C SER A 179 -11.78 -5.26 -16.51
N PHE A 180 -10.55 -5.76 -16.51
CA PHE A 180 -9.52 -5.38 -17.47
C PHE A 180 -8.71 -6.60 -17.94
N SER A 181 -8.06 -6.45 -19.09
CA SER A 181 -7.10 -7.40 -19.64
C SER A 181 -6.02 -6.68 -20.44
N ILE A 182 -4.77 -6.73 -19.97
CA ILE A 182 -3.61 -6.04 -20.58
C ILE A 182 -2.60 -7.09 -21.01
N ALA A 183 -2.29 -7.17 -22.30
CA ALA A 183 -1.29 -8.09 -22.82
C ALA A 183 0.14 -7.56 -22.63
N ASN A 184 1.12 -8.47 -22.66
CA ASN A 184 2.56 -8.17 -22.65
C ASN A 184 3.02 -7.35 -21.43
N VAL A 185 2.40 -7.56 -20.26
CA VAL A 185 2.84 -6.91 -19.03
C VAL A 185 4.07 -7.64 -18.49
N PRO A 186 5.20 -6.96 -18.24
CA PRO A 186 6.41 -7.62 -17.77
C PRO A 186 6.21 -8.20 -16.36
N THR A 187 6.72 -9.41 -16.15
CA THR A 187 6.72 -10.07 -14.84
C THR A 187 7.99 -9.80 -14.06
N ASN A 188 7.99 -10.11 -12.77
CA ASN A 188 9.17 -10.03 -11.89
C ASN A 188 9.86 -8.66 -11.97
N THR A 189 9.09 -7.60 -12.19
CA THR A 189 9.55 -6.22 -12.31
C THR A 189 8.57 -5.35 -11.53
N PRO A 190 9.04 -4.35 -10.76
CA PRO A 190 8.15 -3.40 -10.11
C PRO A 190 7.37 -2.59 -11.17
N LEU A 191 6.04 -2.57 -11.03
CA LEU A 191 5.14 -1.82 -11.87
C LEU A 191 4.46 -0.69 -11.09
N VAL A 192 4.00 0.30 -11.83
CA VAL A 192 3.02 1.29 -11.37
C VAL A 192 1.72 1.06 -12.13
N VAL A 193 0.64 0.79 -11.40
CA VAL A 193 -0.70 0.64 -11.97
C VAL A 193 -1.50 1.91 -11.69
N LYS A 194 -1.85 2.63 -12.75
CA LYS A 194 -2.65 3.85 -12.69
C LYS A 194 -4.10 3.55 -13.02
N SER A 195 -5.02 3.90 -12.14
CA SER A 195 -6.46 3.87 -12.43
C SER A 195 -6.96 5.32 -12.53
N TYR A 196 -7.70 5.65 -13.59
CA TYR A 196 -8.22 7.00 -13.77
C TYR A 196 -9.56 7.01 -14.49
N ASP A 197 -10.39 8.01 -14.20
CA ASP A 197 -11.68 8.23 -14.85
C ASP A 197 -11.60 9.46 -15.76
N PRO A 198 -11.66 9.29 -17.09
CA PRO A 198 -11.70 10.41 -18.03
C PRO A 198 -12.86 11.40 -17.78
N ASN A 199 -13.93 10.96 -17.11
CA ASN A 199 -15.11 11.78 -16.81
C ASN A 199 -15.06 12.42 -15.42
N GLY A 200 -14.03 12.15 -14.61
CA GLY A 200 -13.81 12.79 -13.31
C GLY A 200 -14.72 12.31 -12.16
N GLY A 201 -15.35 11.13 -12.27
CA GLY A 201 -16.10 10.51 -11.17
C GLY A 201 -15.21 9.86 -10.10
N PHE A 202 -14.01 9.46 -10.48
CA PHE A 202 -13.01 8.85 -9.59
C PHE A 202 -11.71 9.66 -9.55
N VAL A 203 -11.09 9.72 -8.37
CA VAL A 203 -9.76 10.27 -8.18
C VAL A 203 -8.75 9.35 -8.87
N THR A 204 -7.75 9.94 -9.52
CA THR A 204 -6.67 9.16 -10.12
C THR A 204 -5.85 8.49 -9.03
N THR A 205 -5.66 7.18 -9.15
CA THR A 205 -4.84 6.39 -8.23
C THR A 205 -3.58 5.87 -8.91
N TYR A 206 -2.49 5.75 -8.16
CA TYR A 206 -1.21 5.21 -8.62
C TYR A 206 -0.72 4.16 -7.64
N LYS A 207 -0.86 2.88 -7.98
CA LYS A 207 -0.42 1.78 -7.14
C LYS A 207 1.01 1.41 -7.46
N TYR A 208 1.90 1.57 -6.49
CA TYR A 208 3.34 1.34 -6.65
C TYR A 208 3.74 -0.07 -6.23
N ASN A 209 4.89 -0.50 -6.76
CA ASN A 209 5.54 -1.76 -6.43
C ASN A 209 4.63 -2.99 -6.67
N VAL A 210 3.79 -2.92 -7.71
CA VAL A 210 3.00 -4.08 -8.13
C VAL A 210 3.91 -5.01 -8.90
N VAL A 211 4.12 -6.22 -8.39
CA VAL A 211 4.99 -7.21 -9.03
C VAL A 211 4.15 -8.39 -9.50
N LEU A 212 4.06 -8.59 -10.82
CA LEU A 212 3.44 -9.80 -11.37
C LEU A 212 4.45 -10.94 -11.31
N TRP A 213 4.35 -11.78 -10.30
CA TRP A 213 5.24 -12.92 -10.13
C TRP A 213 4.94 -13.99 -11.16
N ALA A 214 5.95 -14.32 -11.95
CA ALA A 214 5.79 -15.20 -13.10
C ALA A 214 5.44 -16.66 -12.73
N ASP A 215 5.85 -17.11 -11.54
CA ASP A 215 5.49 -18.42 -10.99
C ASP A 215 4.06 -18.49 -10.44
N LEU A 216 3.38 -17.34 -10.33
CA LEU A 216 1.93 -17.29 -10.05
C LEU A 216 1.09 -17.20 -11.34
N ALA A 217 1.74 -17.09 -12.51
CA ALA A 217 1.04 -17.07 -13.79
C ALA A 217 0.63 -18.48 -14.23
N THR A 218 -0.54 -18.60 -14.85
CA THR A 218 -1.06 -19.86 -15.40
C THR A 218 -0.85 -19.89 -16.92
N ASP A 219 -0.33 -20.99 -17.46
CA ASP A 219 -0.29 -21.22 -18.91
C ASP A 219 -1.66 -21.69 -19.40
N GLU A 220 -2.39 -20.83 -20.12
CA GLU A 220 -3.69 -21.18 -20.74
C GLU A 220 -3.49 -22.00 -22.05
N GLY A 221 -2.27 -22.41 -22.35
CA GLY A 221 -1.91 -23.27 -23.48
C GLY A 221 -1.18 -22.51 -24.58
N GLY A 222 -0.19 -23.17 -25.20
CA GLY A 222 0.59 -22.59 -26.30
C GLY A 222 1.57 -21.49 -25.87
N GLY A 223 1.96 -21.44 -24.59
CA GLY A 223 2.83 -20.40 -24.05
C GLY A 223 2.10 -19.09 -23.74
N ASN A 224 0.77 -19.14 -23.61
CA ASN A 224 -0.05 -17.98 -23.29
C ASN A 224 -0.20 -17.87 -21.77
N PHE A 225 0.76 -17.23 -21.13
CA PHE A 225 0.75 -17.06 -19.68
C PHE A 225 -0.17 -15.91 -19.24
N VAL A 226 -1.00 -16.18 -18.23
CA VAL A 226 -1.97 -15.24 -17.68
C VAL A 226 -1.74 -15.08 -16.18
N PHE A 227 -1.70 -13.83 -15.74
CA PHE A 227 -1.78 -13.46 -14.33
C PHE A 227 -3.18 -12.88 -14.07
N ASP A 228 -4.06 -13.67 -13.45
CA ASP A 228 -5.44 -13.28 -13.18
C ASP A 228 -5.61 -12.87 -11.71
N ALA A 229 -5.71 -11.58 -11.43
CA ALA A 229 -5.87 -11.03 -10.08
C ALA A 229 -7.26 -11.32 -9.45
N ARG A 230 -8.11 -12.10 -10.12
CA ARG A 230 -9.41 -12.57 -9.60
C ARG A 230 -9.32 -13.93 -8.92
N THR A 231 -8.24 -14.68 -9.16
CA THR A 231 -8.12 -16.06 -8.70
C THR A 231 -7.38 -16.19 -7.37
N GLN A 232 -7.54 -17.36 -6.76
CA GLN A 232 -6.67 -17.86 -5.71
C GLN A 232 -5.58 -18.73 -6.35
N VAL A 233 -4.36 -18.60 -5.84
CA VAL A 233 -3.21 -19.39 -6.31
C VAL A 233 -2.44 -19.92 -5.10
N GLN A 234 -1.80 -21.07 -5.25
CA GLN A 234 -0.85 -21.52 -4.27
C GLN A 234 0.46 -20.76 -4.46
N ASP A 235 0.85 -19.95 -3.49
CA ASP A 235 2.13 -19.26 -3.51
C ASP A 235 3.25 -20.27 -3.25
N PRO A 236 4.15 -20.55 -4.21
CA PRO A 236 5.21 -21.54 -4.04
C PRO A 236 6.24 -21.14 -2.97
N ARG A 237 6.28 -19.88 -2.55
CA ARG A 237 7.23 -19.35 -1.56
C ARG A 237 6.75 -19.59 -0.14
N THR A 238 5.44 -19.50 0.08
CA THR A 238 4.84 -19.69 1.42
C THR A 238 4.14 -21.04 1.55
N GLY A 239 3.89 -21.73 0.44
CA GLY A 239 3.06 -22.93 0.36
C GLY A 239 1.56 -22.67 0.60
N SER A 240 1.19 -21.42 0.88
CA SER A 240 -0.17 -21.02 1.26
C SER A 240 -0.99 -20.66 0.03
N GLU A 241 -2.28 -20.93 0.08
CA GLU A 241 -3.24 -20.37 -0.86
C GLU A 241 -3.37 -18.87 -0.57
N ILE A 242 -3.15 -18.04 -1.59
CA ILE A 242 -3.24 -16.59 -1.50
C ILE A 242 -4.26 -16.08 -2.51
N GLU A 243 -4.99 -15.04 -2.12
CA GLU A 243 -5.80 -14.29 -3.07
C GLU A 243 -4.97 -13.21 -3.73
N LEU A 244 -5.11 -13.07 -5.05
CA LEU A 244 -4.41 -12.03 -5.81
C LEU A 244 -5.15 -10.67 -5.78
N LEU A 245 -6.11 -10.49 -4.87
CA LEU A 245 -6.81 -9.21 -4.62
C LEU A 245 -5.85 -8.02 -4.46
N PRO A 246 -4.69 -8.15 -3.79
CA PRO A 246 -3.75 -7.05 -3.68
C PRO A 246 -3.16 -6.59 -5.00
N TRP A 247 -3.41 -7.28 -6.12
CA TRP A 247 -3.03 -6.91 -7.47
C TRP A 247 -4.20 -6.41 -8.31
N ARG A 248 -5.33 -6.00 -7.72
CA ARG A 248 -6.43 -5.36 -8.47
C ARG A 248 -6.21 -3.87 -8.70
N GLY A 249 -6.95 -3.30 -9.64
CA GLY A 249 -7.05 -1.85 -9.82
C GLY A 249 -7.93 -1.24 -8.73
N TYR A 250 -7.70 0.02 -8.38
CA TYR A 250 -8.48 0.72 -7.36
C TYR A 250 -8.97 2.05 -7.88
N ALA A 251 -10.27 2.30 -7.73
CA ALA A 251 -10.88 3.58 -8.04
C ALA A 251 -11.50 4.16 -6.75
N ILE A 252 -11.15 5.40 -6.39
CA ILE A 252 -11.73 6.05 -5.22
C ILE A 252 -12.65 7.15 -5.73
N SER A 253 -13.94 7.06 -5.43
CA SER A 253 -14.90 8.08 -5.86
C SER A 253 -14.52 9.46 -5.32
N GLN A 254 -14.67 10.50 -6.14
CA GLN A 254 -14.32 11.88 -5.76
C GLN A 254 -15.05 12.32 -4.49
N ALA A 255 -16.33 11.93 -4.36
CA ALA A 255 -17.15 12.25 -3.20
C ALA A 255 -16.58 11.64 -1.90
N THR A 256 -16.12 10.38 -1.96
CA THR A 256 -15.56 9.68 -0.79
C THR A 256 -14.22 10.26 -0.39
N TYR A 257 -13.38 10.58 -1.37
CA TYR A 257 -12.12 11.28 -1.11
C TYR A 257 -12.35 12.60 -0.38
N ASN A 258 -13.32 13.41 -0.83
CA ASN A 258 -13.67 14.66 -0.15
C ASN A 258 -14.17 14.44 1.30
N VAL A 259 -14.95 13.38 1.54
CA VAL A 259 -15.41 13.03 2.91
C VAL A 259 -14.23 12.63 3.81
N ILE A 260 -13.25 11.91 3.28
CA ILE A 260 -12.03 11.54 4.00
C ILE A 260 -11.27 12.81 4.41
N LEU A 261 -11.06 13.74 3.48
CA LEU A 261 -10.39 15.02 3.77
C LEU A 261 -11.14 15.82 4.85
N LEU A 262 -12.47 15.94 4.73
CA LEU A 262 -13.29 16.65 5.71
C LEU A 262 -13.25 16.00 7.10
N THR A 263 -13.19 14.67 7.19
CA THR A 263 -13.05 13.94 8.47
C THR A 263 -11.72 14.29 9.16
N LEU A 264 -10.68 14.55 8.37
CA LEU A 264 -9.38 15.02 8.86
C LEU A 264 -9.35 16.53 9.16
N GLY A 265 -10.42 17.26 8.89
CA GLY A 265 -10.48 18.72 9.03
C GLY A 265 -9.82 19.47 7.86
N ILE A 266 -9.61 18.79 6.73
CA ILE A 266 -9.01 19.36 5.52
C ILE A 266 -10.15 19.68 4.55
N SER A 267 -10.31 20.95 4.22
CA SER A 267 -11.35 21.38 3.27
C SER A 267 -10.97 21.12 1.81
N ARG A 268 -9.68 21.22 1.51
CA ARG A 268 -9.05 20.95 0.20
C ARG A 268 -7.55 20.82 0.38
N LEU A 269 -6.89 20.03 -0.47
CA LEU A 269 -5.44 20.05 -0.58
C LEU A 269 -4.95 21.30 -1.35
N PRO A 270 -3.74 21.80 -1.06
CA PRO A 270 -3.06 22.75 -1.92
C PRO A 270 -2.88 22.20 -3.35
N THR A 271 -2.86 23.09 -4.34
CA THR A 271 -2.62 22.68 -5.73
C THR A 271 -1.27 21.98 -5.87
N GLY A 272 -1.25 20.83 -6.54
CA GLY A 272 -0.03 20.05 -6.74
C GLY A 272 0.32 19.14 -5.56
N HIS A 273 -0.49 19.11 -4.51
CA HIS A 273 -0.35 18.15 -3.43
C HIS A 273 -1.24 16.93 -3.68
N GLY A 274 -0.90 15.80 -3.07
CA GLY A 274 -1.64 14.56 -3.17
C GLY A 274 -1.69 13.83 -1.84
N ALA A 275 -2.11 12.57 -1.91
CA ALA A 275 -2.15 11.68 -0.76
C ALA A 275 -1.42 10.37 -1.07
N VAL A 276 -0.96 9.69 -0.03
CA VAL A 276 -0.53 8.29 -0.08
C VAL A 276 -1.39 7.49 0.89
N ALA A 277 -1.77 6.29 0.50
CA ALA A 277 -2.46 5.34 1.34
C ALA A 277 -1.92 3.94 1.11
N GLY A 278 -2.18 3.03 2.03
CA GLY A 278 -1.73 1.66 1.83
C GLY A 278 -2.12 0.72 2.94
N THR A 279 -1.70 -0.52 2.75
CA THR A 279 -1.83 -1.59 3.73
C THR A 279 -0.45 -2.07 4.14
N VAL A 280 -0.29 -2.39 5.43
CA VAL A 280 0.86 -3.09 5.96
C VAL A 280 0.48 -4.56 6.18
N ARG A 281 1.30 -5.49 5.67
CA ARG A 281 1.05 -6.93 5.77
C ARG A 281 2.22 -7.70 6.33
N ASP A 282 1.93 -8.91 6.80
CA ASP A 282 2.90 -9.87 7.32
C ASP A 282 3.44 -10.81 6.21
N CYS A 283 4.29 -11.76 6.59
CA CYS A 283 4.91 -12.71 5.65
C CYS A 283 3.94 -13.67 4.97
N LYS A 284 2.70 -13.72 5.42
CA LYS A 284 1.62 -14.53 4.84
C LYS A 284 0.60 -13.67 4.11
N TYR A 285 0.96 -12.42 3.76
CA TYR A 285 0.08 -11.44 3.13
C TYR A 285 -1.18 -11.12 3.95
N ARG A 286 -1.10 -11.21 5.28
CA ARG A 286 -2.21 -10.83 6.15
C ARG A 286 -2.02 -9.41 6.64
N PRO A 287 -3.06 -8.56 6.65
CA PRO A 287 -2.95 -7.22 7.22
C PRO A 287 -2.49 -7.27 8.68
N ILE A 288 -1.61 -6.34 9.02
CA ILE A 288 -1.07 -6.20 10.38
C ILE A 288 -1.77 -5.07 11.10
N ARG A 289 -2.36 -5.37 12.26
CA ARG A 289 -2.74 -4.37 13.26
C ARG A 289 -1.52 -4.02 14.13
N GLY A 290 -1.33 -2.74 14.44
CA GLY A 290 -0.31 -2.29 15.38
C GLY A 290 0.99 -1.75 14.75
N ALA A 291 1.05 -1.66 13.42
CA ALA A 291 2.18 -1.05 12.74
C ALA A 291 2.08 0.49 12.77
N ARG A 292 3.24 1.17 12.76
CA ARG A 292 3.35 2.62 12.62
C ARG A 292 4.17 2.94 11.38
N CYS A 293 3.82 4.00 10.67
CA CYS A 293 4.48 4.42 9.45
C CYS A 293 5.00 5.86 9.57
N GLY A 294 6.10 6.14 8.88
CA GLY A 294 6.71 7.45 8.76
C GLY A 294 7.16 7.72 7.32
N PHE A 295 7.49 8.97 7.04
CA PHE A 295 7.85 9.46 5.72
C PHE A 295 9.13 10.29 5.78
N VAL A 296 9.96 10.25 4.74
CA VAL A 296 11.14 11.14 4.65
C VAL A 296 10.71 12.61 4.66
N GLN A 297 9.66 12.92 3.89
CA GLN A 297 9.00 14.21 3.90
C GLN A 297 7.68 13.99 4.63
N ALA A 298 7.57 14.56 5.83
CA ALA A 298 6.39 14.37 6.66
C ALA A 298 5.15 14.93 5.93
N PRO A 299 4.06 14.15 5.82
CA PRO A 299 2.77 14.71 5.42
C PRO A 299 2.27 15.65 6.52
N ASP A 300 1.41 16.61 6.17
CA ASP A 300 0.76 17.45 7.20
C ASP A 300 -0.11 16.61 8.14
N GLN A 301 -0.63 15.48 7.66
CA GLN A 301 -1.39 14.52 8.46
C GLN A 301 -0.99 13.08 8.13
N ILE A 302 -0.60 12.33 9.16
CA ILE A 302 -0.62 10.85 9.12
C ILE A 302 -1.94 10.40 9.72
N ALA A 303 -2.68 9.60 8.98
CA ALA A 303 -3.96 9.06 9.40
C ALA A 303 -3.91 7.53 9.52
N TYR A 304 -4.51 7.04 10.59
CA TYR A 304 -4.86 5.64 10.76
C TYR A 304 -6.39 5.52 10.87
N PHE A 305 -6.91 4.30 10.73
CA PHE A 305 -8.34 4.09 10.56
C PHE A 305 -8.93 3.38 11.78
N ASN A 306 -10.20 3.64 12.12
CA ASN A 306 -10.80 3.10 13.34
C ASN A 306 -11.30 1.65 13.24
N ASN A 307 -11.84 1.23 12.09
CA ASN A 307 -12.49 -0.06 11.92
C ASN A 307 -12.21 -0.66 10.53
N ALA A 308 -12.55 -1.94 10.36
CA ALA A 308 -12.30 -2.72 9.16
C ALA A 308 -13.36 -2.53 8.05
N GLU A 309 -14.63 -2.49 8.43
CA GLU A 309 -15.77 -2.58 7.51
C GLU A 309 -16.01 -1.28 6.74
N ASN A 310 -15.91 -0.17 7.46
CA ASN A 310 -16.04 1.18 6.94
C ASN A 310 -14.91 2.02 7.53
N PRO A 311 -13.66 1.83 7.07
CA PRO A 311 -12.50 2.47 7.65
C PRO A 311 -12.64 3.97 7.51
N ARG A 312 -12.70 4.67 8.64
CA ARG A 312 -12.66 6.13 8.68
C ARG A 312 -11.37 6.57 9.35
N PRO A 313 -10.71 7.62 8.82
CA PRO A 313 -9.60 8.22 9.52
C PRO A 313 -9.99 8.58 10.95
N ASP A 314 -9.13 8.24 11.90
CA ASP A 314 -9.30 8.53 13.32
C ASP A 314 -8.04 9.19 13.84
N LYS A 315 -8.19 10.45 14.26
CA LYS A 315 -7.07 11.26 14.78
C LYS A 315 -6.50 10.74 16.09
N ALA A 316 -7.28 9.96 16.85
CA ALA A 316 -6.82 9.34 18.09
C ALA A 316 -6.05 8.03 17.83
N GLN A 317 -6.24 7.41 16.66
CA GLN A 317 -5.59 6.16 16.29
C GLN A 317 -4.13 6.41 15.94
N LYS A 318 -3.21 5.65 16.55
CA LYS A 318 -1.75 5.85 16.44
C LYS A 318 -1.03 4.76 15.63
N PHE A 319 -1.76 3.75 15.18
CA PHE A 319 -1.23 2.58 14.50
C PHE A 319 -2.29 1.96 13.60
N THR A 320 -1.89 1.09 12.68
CA THR A 320 -2.78 0.41 11.73
C THR A 320 -3.90 -0.39 12.43
N ASN A 321 -5.09 -0.40 11.83
CA ASN A 321 -6.23 -1.21 12.29
C ASN A 321 -6.12 -2.67 11.84
N ASN A 322 -7.21 -3.44 11.99
CA ASN A 322 -7.28 -4.84 11.55
C ASN A 322 -7.08 -5.01 10.03
N ASN A 323 -7.23 -3.95 9.23
CA ASN A 323 -7.00 -3.98 7.79
C ASN A 323 -5.59 -3.51 7.43
N GLY A 324 -4.73 -3.22 8.41
CA GLY A 324 -3.37 -2.75 8.15
C GLY A 324 -3.30 -1.35 7.54
N LEU A 325 -4.38 -0.57 7.60
CA LEU A 325 -4.50 0.68 6.83
C LEU A 325 -3.74 1.85 7.46
N TYR A 326 -3.10 2.62 6.60
CA TYR A 326 -2.49 3.91 6.91
C TYR A 326 -2.69 4.89 5.74
N ALA A 327 -2.54 6.18 6.01
CA ALA A 327 -2.46 7.21 4.98
C ALA A 327 -1.55 8.38 5.42
N GLY A 328 -0.88 9.00 4.44
CA GLY A 328 -0.23 10.30 4.56
C GLY A 328 -0.94 11.28 3.63
N ILE A 329 -1.44 12.38 4.18
CA ILE A 329 -2.25 13.35 3.45
C ILE A 329 -1.51 14.68 3.37
N ASP A 330 -1.72 15.39 2.26
CA ASP A 330 -1.10 16.69 2.01
C ASP A 330 0.42 16.59 1.79
N LEU A 331 0.80 15.73 0.85
CA LEU A 331 2.19 15.61 0.42
C LEU A 331 2.40 16.41 -0.86
N PRO A 332 3.47 17.22 -0.98
CA PRO A 332 3.79 17.89 -2.24
C PRO A 332 4.12 16.87 -3.33
N ALA A 333 3.80 17.17 -4.58
CA ALA A 333 4.21 16.32 -5.71
C ALA A 333 5.73 16.16 -5.76
N GLY A 334 6.19 14.95 -6.08
CA GLY A 334 7.62 14.63 -6.09
C GLY A 334 7.91 13.22 -5.60
N LYS A 335 9.19 12.91 -5.44
CA LYS A 335 9.67 11.62 -4.95
C LYS A 335 9.66 11.61 -3.42
N HIS A 336 9.07 10.55 -2.88
CA HIS A 336 8.92 10.30 -1.44
C HIS A 336 9.42 8.90 -1.11
N ARG A 337 9.60 8.64 0.19
CA ARG A 337 9.84 7.29 0.72
C ARG A 337 9.01 7.12 1.99
N ILE A 338 8.45 5.93 2.15
CA ILE A 338 7.71 5.52 3.35
C ILE A 338 8.43 4.35 3.98
N SER A 339 8.45 4.32 5.30
CA SER A 339 8.81 3.13 6.05
C SER A 339 7.82 2.89 7.18
N CYS A 340 7.62 1.63 7.55
CA CYS A 340 6.81 1.28 8.72
C CYS A 340 7.61 0.39 9.68
N VAL A 341 7.20 0.39 10.94
CA VAL A 341 7.75 -0.44 12.01
C VAL A 341 6.60 -1.11 12.75
N ALA A 342 6.73 -2.40 13.03
CA ALA A 342 5.85 -3.16 13.90
C ALA A 342 6.62 -3.64 15.13
N GLN A 343 5.92 -4.15 16.14
CA GLN A 343 6.54 -4.78 17.32
C GLN A 343 6.28 -6.29 17.26
N ASP A 344 7.31 -7.12 17.41
CA ASP A 344 7.14 -8.57 17.48
C ASP A 344 6.48 -9.01 18.81
N ALA A 345 6.23 -10.31 18.95
CA ALA A 345 5.62 -10.86 20.17
C ALA A 345 6.51 -10.73 21.42
N GLN A 346 7.82 -10.51 21.25
CA GLN A 346 8.80 -10.33 22.31
C GLN A 346 8.98 -8.85 22.70
N GLY A 347 8.34 -7.95 21.96
CA GLY A 347 8.40 -6.52 22.20
C GLY A 347 9.51 -5.79 21.45
N ASN A 348 10.21 -6.46 20.54
CA ASN A 348 11.24 -5.82 19.72
C ASN A 348 10.60 -5.09 18.54
N PRO A 349 11.06 -3.87 18.21
CA PRO A 349 10.65 -3.21 17.00
C PRO A 349 11.28 -3.88 15.77
N VAL A 350 10.47 -4.17 14.76
CA VAL A 350 10.84 -4.78 13.49
C VAL A 350 10.50 -3.80 12.36
N PRO A 351 11.49 -3.23 11.66
CA PRO A 351 11.27 -2.48 10.43
C PRO A 351 10.57 -3.34 9.38
N LEU A 352 9.62 -2.76 8.65
CA LEU A 352 8.80 -3.47 7.66
C LEU A 352 9.21 -3.24 6.21
N GLY A 353 10.33 -2.55 6.02
CA GLY A 353 10.80 -2.14 4.71
C GLY A 353 10.70 -0.65 4.49
N GLU A 354 11.22 -0.22 3.35
CA GLU A 354 11.13 1.15 2.89
C GLU A 354 10.85 1.14 1.39
N ILE A 355 9.81 1.86 0.98
CA ILE A 355 9.36 1.88 -0.41
C ILE A 355 9.47 3.29 -0.96
N PRO A 356 10.23 3.52 -2.05
CA PRO A 356 10.20 4.78 -2.78
C PRO A 356 8.92 4.86 -3.61
N PHE A 357 8.32 6.05 -3.66
CA PHE A 357 7.14 6.33 -4.49
C PHE A 357 7.15 7.77 -4.99
N THR A 358 6.22 8.10 -5.88
CA THR A 358 5.99 9.48 -6.33
C THR A 358 4.58 9.91 -5.98
N ILE A 359 4.44 11.12 -5.47
CA ILE A 359 3.16 11.80 -5.34
C ILE A 359 2.89 12.58 -6.61
N PHE A 360 1.71 12.37 -7.18
CA PHE A 360 1.17 13.19 -8.25
C PHE A 360 0.13 14.13 -7.64
N GLY A 361 0.13 15.39 -8.09
CA GLY A 361 -0.86 16.37 -7.64
C GLY A 361 -2.28 15.89 -7.92
N ASP A 362 -3.19 16.14 -6.97
CA ASP A 362 -4.61 15.79 -7.02
C ASP A 362 -4.89 14.28 -7.15
N GLY A 363 -3.87 13.44 -6.92
CA GLY A 363 -3.94 11.98 -7.00
C GLY A 363 -3.74 11.29 -5.65
N ILE A 364 -3.97 9.97 -5.66
CA ILE A 364 -3.71 9.09 -4.51
C ILE A 364 -2.69 8.04 -4.91
N THR A 365 -1.53 8.04 -4.27
CA THR A 365 -0.54 6.98 -4.42
C THR A 365 -0.84 5.85 -3.45
N ILE A 366 -0.93 4.62 -3.94
CA ILE A 366 -1.21 3.43 -3.14
C ILE A 366 0.09 2.64 -2.99
N VAL A 367 0.55 2.47 -1.74
CA VAL A 367 1.79 1.76 -1.42
C VAL A 367 1.50 0.67 -0.40
N ASN A 368 1.47 -0.58 -0.82
CA ASN A 368 1.36 -1.68 0.15
C ASN A 368 2.76 -2.05 0.64
N LEU A 369 2.94 -2.05 1.96
CA LEU A 369 4.12 -2.63 2.59
C LEU A 369 3.85 -4.11 2.80
N ASP A 370 3.92 -4.84 1.69
CA ASP A 370 4.07 -6.28 1.68
C ASP A 370 5.56 -6.63 1.86
N TRP A 371 5.87 -7.88 2.18
CA TRP A 371 7.26 -8.31 2.28
C TRP A 371 7.97 -8.13 0.94
N VAL A 372 9.18 -7.57 0.99
CA VAL A 372 9.84 -7.01 -0.19
C VAL A 372 10.31 -8.15 -1.10
N SER A 373 9.79 -8.15 -2.33
CA SER A 373 10.33 -8.91 -3.45
C SER A 373 11.80 -8.53 -3.66
N GLY A 374 12.70 -9.46 -3.95
CA GLY A 374 14.13 -9.16 -4.20
C GLY A 374 14.39 -8.54 -5.57
N LEU A 375 13.52 -7.64 -5.95
CA LEU A 375 13.61 -6.93 -7.20
C LEU A 375 14.37 -5.63 -6.95
N PRO A 376 15.37 -5.33 -7.80
CA PRO A 376 16.36 -4.28 -7.59
C PRO A 376 15.79 -2.87 -7.49
#